data_AF-A0A9W7AUD2-F1
#
_entry.id   AF-A0A9W7AUD2-F1
#
_cell.length_a   1.000
_cell.length_b   1.000
_cell.length_c   1.000
_cell.angle_alpha   90.00
_cell.angle_beta   90.00
_cell.angle_gamma   90.00
#
_symmetry.space_group_name_H-M   'P 1'
#
loop_
_entity.id
_entity.type
_entity.pdbx_description
1 polymer ?
#
loop_
_entity_poly.entity_id
_entity_poly.type
_entity_poly.pdbx_seq_one_letter_code
_entity_poly.pdbx_strand_id
1 'polypeptide(L)'
;MKFALLTTLFAAASAFQTAPVAKTNSALNAGKDDLKKIAAASNPVVNFYDPLSLADAEFWGDSNEATIGFLRHAEIKHGRVAMFAFVGYCVQSNVHWPWPMTTAGDSFPSTDLSPEAQWDAIPEAAKWQILVVISFLELWGEQSGADTGQTHYMRGGQPGKFPSFDLFRNTVHPVPFNLYDPFGLSKSMSAEKKEKRLIMELNNGRLAQIGIMGFLAADKVPGSVPALNGIAQPYDGDVMAPFTAHYHLFN
;
A
#
# COMPACT_ATOMS: atom_id res chain seq x y z
N MET A 1 -50.79 -44.99 51.99
CA MET A 1 -50.98 -43.54 51.77
C MET A 1 -49.76 -42.85 52.36
N LYS A 2 -48.71 -42.60 51.56
CA LYS A 2 -48.24 -41.29 51.04
C LYS A 2 -48.02 -40.21 52.14
N PHE A 3 -46.89 -39.49 52.00
CA PHE A 3 -46.31 -38.39 52.79
C PHE A 3 -45.33 -38.84 53.90
N ALA A 4 -44.07 -38.38 53.99
CA ALA A 4 -43.32 -37.41 53.20
C ALA A 4 -41.80 -37.65 53.37
N LEU A 5 -41.12 -37.76 52.24
CA LEU A 5 -39.70 -37.45 52.01
C LEU A 5 -39.55 -35.93 52.07
N LEU A 6 -38.59 -35.37 52.82
CA LEU A 6 -37.71 -34.24 52.43
C LEU A 6 -36.99 -33.67 53.67
N THR A 7 -35.72 -34.01 53.88
CA THR A 7 -34.75 -33.17 54.61
C THR A 7 -33.39 -33.87 54.57
N THR A 8 -32.64 -33.69 53.48
CA THR A 8 -31.19 -33.95 53.37
C THR A 8 -30.79 -33.59 51.95
N LEU A 9 -30.56 -32.30 51.65
CA LEU A 9 -29.91 -31.84 50.40
C LEU A 9 -29.71 -30.31 50.45
N PHE A 10 -28.93 -29.82 51.41
CA PHE A 10 -28.40 -28.45 51.38
C PHE A 10 -27.01 -28.41 52.04
N ALA A 11 -26.05 -29.15 51.48
CA ALA A 11 -24.65 -29.04 51.89
C ALA A 11 -23.70 -29.59 50.80
N ALA A 12 -23.68 -28.99 49.61
CA ALA A 12 -22.58 -29.11 48.64
C ALA A 12 -22.82 -28.24 47.40
N ALA A 13 -22.55 -26.93 47.47
CA ALA A 13 -22.43 -26.09 46.27
C ALA A 13 -21.64 -24.82 46.57
N SER A 14 -20.40 -24.94 47.02
CA SER A 14 -19.49 -23.79 47.07
C SER A 14 -18.03 -24.25 47.02
N ALA A 15 -17.60 -24.79 45.88
CA ALA A 15 -16.19 -25.10 45.65
C ALA A 15 -15.85 -25.31 44.16
N PHE A 16 -16.29 -24.44 43.25
CA PHE A 16 -15.66 -24.32 41.92
C PHE A 16 -15.88 -22.91 41.39
N GLN A 17 -15.12 -21.97 41.93
CA GLN A 17 -14.92 -20.66 41.32
C GLN A 17 -13.49 -20.66 40.80
N THR A 18 -13.33 -20.90 39.51
CA THR A 18 -12.05 -20.70 38.84
C THR A 18 -11.67 -19.23 38.99
N ALA A 19 -10.48 -18.96 39.52
CA ALA A 19 -9.95 -17.61 39.57
C ALA A 19 -9.98 -17.04 38.13
N PRO A 20 -10.41 -15.78 37.92
CA PRO A 20 -10.28 -15.16 36.62
C PRO A 20 -8.79 -15.15 36.28
N VAL A 21 -8.40 -15.93 35.28
CA VAL A 21 -7.07 -15.85 34.69
C VAL A 21 -6.96 -14.42 34.17
N ALA A 22 -6.12 -13.62 34.82
CA ALA A 22 -5.76 -12.31 34.32
C ALA A 22 -5.22 -12.51 32.90
N LYS A 23 -5.97 -12.04 31.89
CA LYS A 23 -5.48 -11.96 30.53
C LYS A 23 -4.31 -10.98 30.56
N THR A 24 -3.10 -11.49 30.56
CA THR A 24 -1.92 -10.68 30.27
C THR A 24 -2.06 -10.18 28.84
N ASN A 25 -2.16 -8.87 28.67
CA ASN A 25 -2.19 -8.17 27.39
C ASN A 25 -0.81 -8.23 26.68
N SER A 26 -0.28 -9.43 26.45
CA SER A 26 1.00 -9.62 25.76
C SER A 26 0.89 -9.50 24.24
N ALA A 27 -0.34 -9.54 23.69
CA ALA A 27 -0.58 -9.38 22.25
C ALA A 27 -0.43 -7.91 21.80
N LEU A 28 -0.98 -6.96 22.57
CA LEU A 28 -1.02 -5.53 22.21
C LEU A 28 0.36 -4.88 21.92
N ASN A 29 1.46 -5.45 22.42
CA ASN A 29 2.80 -4.89 22.21
C ASN A 29 3.56 -5.50 21.02
N ALA A 30 3.12 -6.63 20.47
CA ALA A 30 3.89 -7.33 19.43
C ALA A 30 4.05 -6.50 18.15
N GLY A 31 2.96 -5.88 17.68
CA GLY A 31 2.98 -5.04 16.48
C GLY A 31 3.82 -3.77 16.63
N LYS A 32 3.76 -3.13 17.80
CA LYS A 32 4.52 -1.90 18.10
C LYS A 32 5.99 -2.16 18.35
N ASP A 33 6.33 -3.27 19.00
CA ASP A 33 7.73 -3.63 19.23
C ASP A 33 8.43 -4.04 17.93
N ASP A 34 7.71 -4.67 16.99
CA ASP A 34 8.23 -4.92 15.65
C ASP A 34 8.43 -3.61 14.85
N LEU A 35 7.52 -2.63 14.98
CA LEU A 35 7.73 -1.29 14.41
C LEU A 35 9.01 -0.63 14.95
N LYS A 36 9.26 -0.68 16.26
CA LYS A 36 10.47 -0.11 16.86
C LYS A 36 11.74 -0.76 16.34
N LYS A 37 11.76 -2.09 16.15
CA LYS A 37 12.91 -2.81 15.56
C LYS A 37 13.19 -2.33 14.14
N ILE A 38 12.14 -2.22 13.31
CA ILE A 38 12.27 -1.76 11.93
C ILE A 38 12.73 -0.29 11.90
N ALA A 39 12.20 0.55 12.78
CA ALA A 39 12.57 1.96 12.87
C ALA A 39 14.04 2.14 13.26
N ALA A 40 14.52 1.39 14.26
CA ALA A 40 15.93 1.38 14.65
C ALA A 40 16.85 0.88 13.51
N ALA A 41 16.40 -0.12 12.73
CA ALA A 41 17.15 -0.63 11.59
C ALA A 41 17.14 0.33 10.38
N SER A 42 16.09 1.13 10.22
CA SER A 42 15.95 2.15 9.17
C SER A 42 16.80 3.39 9.46
N ASN A 43 16.74 3.92 10.67
CA ASN A 43 17.56 5.04 11.12
C ASN A 43 17.86 4.93 12.64
N PRO A 44 19.09 4.56 13.02
CA PRO A 44 19.44 4.36 14.43
C PRO A 44 19.53 5.67 15.24
N VAL A 45 19.54 6.84 14.59
CA VAL A 45 19.61 8.14 15.27
C VAL A 45 18.22 8.60 15.67
N VAL A 46 17.27 8.59 14.73
CA VAL A 46 15.88 9.03 14.95
C VAL A 46 15.08 7.97 15.71
N ASN A 47 15.46 6.68 15.60
CA ASN A 47 14.76 5.55 16.22
C ASN A 47 13.26 5.56 15.86
N PHE A 48 12.37 5.44 16.86
CA PHE A 48 10.93 5.41 16.66
C PHE A 48 10.35 6.83 16.62
N TYR A 49 9.81 7.22 15.46
CA TYR A 49 9.21 8.53 15.24
C TYR A 49 7.69 8.40 15.13
N ASP A 50 6.97 8.84 16.16
CA ASP A 50 5.50 8.89 16.18
C ASP A 50 5.01 10.13 16.96
N PRO A 51 5.05 11.32 16.33
CA PRO A 51 4.62 12.56 17.00
C PRO A 51 3.09 12.68 17.14
N LEU A 52 2.32 11.93 16.36
CA LEU A 52 0.86 11.98 16.35
C LEU A 52 0.22 10.81 17.11
N SER A 53 1.02 9.91 17.66
CA SER A 53 0.58 8.70 18.37
C SER A 53 -0.38 7.83 17.54
N LEU A 54 -0.21 7.83 16.21
CA LEU A 54 -1.08 7.08 15.29
C LEU A 54 -0.84 5.58 15.37
N ALA A 55 0.34 5.15 15.83
CA ALA A 55 0.62 3.73 16.06
C ALA A 55 -0.19 3.16 17.24
N ASP A 56 -0.73 4.01 18.12
CA ASP A 56 -1.58 3.62 19.25
C ASP A 56 -3.08 3.82 18.95
N ALA A 57 -3.42 4.34 17.77
CA ALA A 57 -4.81 4.52 17.37
C ALA A 57 -5.49 3.17 17.06
N GLU A 58 -6.79 3.13 17.26
CA GLU A 58 -7.66 2.02 16.84
C GLU A 58 -8.61 2.54 15.77
N PHE A 59 -8.40 2.13 14.53
CA PHE A 59 -9.28 2.53 13.43
C PHE A 59 -10.44 1.54 13.26
N TRP A 60 -11.61 2.08 12.95
CA TRP A 60 -12.84 1.31 12.64
C TRP A 60 -13.27 0.30 13.70
N GLY A 61 -12.86 0.50 14.96
CA GLY A 61 -13.16 -0.42 16.07
C GLY A 61 -12.44 -1.77 15.99
N ASP A 62 -11.38 -1.88 15.18
CA ASP A 62 -10.52 -3.06 15.10
C ASP A 62 -9.35 -2.96 16.11
N SER A 63 -8.59 -4.04 16.26
CA SER A 63 -7.45 -4.07 17.19
C SER A 63 -6.33 -3.11 16.77
N ASN A 64 -5.54 -2.67 17.74
CA ASN A 64 -4.35 -1.86 17.46
C ASN A 64 -3.36 -2.58 16.52
N GLU A 65 -3.20 -3.90 16.63
CA GLU A 65 -2.38 -4.70 15.70
C GLU A 65 -2.87 -4.61 14.24
N ALA A 66 -4.19 -4.65 14.04
CA ALA A 66 -4.80 -4.51 12.72
C ALA A 66 -4.55 -3.11 12.15
N THR A 67 -4.63 -2.07 13.01
CA THR A 67 -4.32 -0.68 12.64
C THR A 67 -2.86 -0.51 12.25
N ILE A 68 -1.92 -1.10 13.01
CA ILE A 68 -0.49 -1.11 12.67
C ILE A 68 -0.25 -1.85 11.34
N GLY A 69 -0.88 -3.01 11.13
CA GLY A 69 -0.80 -3.75 9.87
C GLY A 69 -1.29 -2.92 8.68
N PHE A 70 -2.39 -2.21 8.84
CA PHE A 70 -2.94 -1.29 7.85
C PHE A 70 -2.00 -0.12 7.54
N LEU A 71 -1.51 0.59 8.56
CA LEU A 71 -0.60 1.73 8.39
C LEU A 71 0.70 1.33 7.68
N ARG A 72 1.27 0.19 8.05
CA ARG A 72 2.46 -0.36 7.37
C ARG A 72 2.19 -0.72 5.92
N HIS A 73 1.02 -1.31 5.65
CA HIS A 73 0.65 -1.64 4.29
C HIS A 73 0.44 -0.39 3.43
N ALA A 74 -0.23 0.62 4.00
CA ALA A 74 -0.44 1.91 3.36
C ALA A 74 0.90 2.61 3.04
N GLU A 75 1.83 2.67 3.99
CA GLU A 75 3.16 3.26 3.77
C GLU A 75 3.89 2.57 2.61
N ILE A 76 3.87 1.24 2.56
CA ILE A 76 4.51 0.46 1.48
C ILE A 76 3.83 0.71 0.13
N LYS A 77 2.48 0.71 0.06
CA LYS A 77 1.75 1.01 -1.19
C LYS A 77 2.12 2.39 -1.72
N HIS A 78 2.05 3.42 -0.87
CA HIS A 78 2.40 4.79 -1.27
C HIS A 78 3.88 4.90 -1.68
N GLY A 79 4.79 4.27 -0.96
CA GLY A 79 6.21 4.25 -1.30
C GLY A 79 6.50 3.58 -2.63
N ARG A 80 5.83 2.45 -2.93
CA ARG A 80 5.96 1.73 -4.22
C ARG A 80 5.46 2.57 -5.39
N VAL A 81 4.26 3.14 -5.26
CA VAL A 81 3.69 4.01 -6.28
C VAL A 81 4.59 5.24 -6.48
N ALA A 82 5.11 5.85 -5.42
CA ALA A 82 6.02 6.99 -5.52
C ALA A 82 7.35 6.64 -6.20
N MET A 83 7.96 5.49 -5.88
CA MET A 83 9.18 5.04 -6.56
C MET A 83 8.95 4.82 -8.05
N PHE A 84 7.82 4.18 -8.42
CA PHE A 84 7.47 3.97 -9.83
C PHE A 84 7.17 5.28 -10.55
N ALA A 85 6.42 6.18 -9.89
CA ALA A 85 6.10 7.50 -10.42
C ALA A 85 7.36 8.34 -10.65
N PHE A 86 8.34 8.31 -9.74
CA PHE A 86 9.58 9.08 -9.89
C PHE A 86 10.36 8.68 -11.14
N VAL A 87 10.54 7.37 -11.35
CA VAL A 87 11.18 6.85 -12.57
C VAL A 87 10.36 7.19 -13.80
N GLY A 88 9.03 7.03 -13.73
CA GLY A 88 8.11 7.38 -14.82
C GLY A 88 8.20 8.85 -15.22
N TYR A 89 8.24 9.76 -14.25
CA TYR A 89 8.37 11.20 -14.46
C TYR A 89 9.68 11.55 -15.17
N CYS A 90 10.82 10.98 -14.71
CA CYS A 90 12.11 11.17 -15.37
C CYS A 90 12.11 10.65 -16.81
N VAL A 91 11.49 9.50 -17.08
CA VAL A 91 11.43 8.93 -18.43
C VAL A 91 10.53 9.78 -19.34
N GLN A 92 9.33 10.15 -18.88
CA GLN A 92 8.37 10.96 -19.64
C GLN A 92 8.88 12.37 -19.96
N SER A 93 9.77 12.91 -19.13
CA SER A 93 10.41 14.20 -19.40
C SER A 93 11.47 14.14 -20.51
N ASN A 94 11.99 12.94 -20.85
CA ASN A 94 13.13 12.78 -21.75
C ASN A 94 12.83 11.92 -23.00
N VAL A 95 11.89 10.97 -22.89
CA VAL A 95 11.62 9.97 -23.93
C VAL A 95 10.11 9.77 -24.05
N HIS A 96 9.60 9.86 -25.28
CA HIS A 96 8.25 9.42 -25.64
C HIS A 96 8.31 8.28 -26.65
N TRP A 97 7.20 7.55 -26.79
CA TRP A 97 7.13 6.47 -27.76
C TRP A 97 6.92 7.00 -29.19
N PRO A 98 7.67 6.50 -30.18
CA PRO A 98 7.63 7.00 -31.56
C PRO A 98 6.54 6.35 -32.44
N TRP A 99 5.70 5.48 -31.89
CA TRP A 99 4.61 4.80 -32.62
C TRP A 99 3.24 5.35 -32.21
N PRO A 100 2.19 5.16 -33.01
CA PRO A 100 0.85 5.65 -32.69
C PRO A 100 0.27 4.94 -31.45
N MET A 101 -0.39 5.72 -30.61
CA MET A 101 -1.13 5.25 -29.44
C MET A 101 -2.54 4.78 -29.81
N THR A 102 -3.21 5.50 -30.72
CA THR A 102 -4.59 5.21 -31.11
C THR A 102 -4.66 4.43 -32.41
N THR A 103 -5.75 3.70 -32.62
CA THR A 103 -6.03 3.01 -33.90
C THR A 103 -6.24 4.00 -35.06
N ALA A 104 -6.54 5.26 -34.77
CA ALA A 104 -6.63 6.35 -35.74
C ALA A 104 -5.27 6.91 -36.16
N GLY A 105 -4.18 6.52 -35.47
CA GLY A 105 -2.82 6.93 -35.79
C GLY A 105 -2.29 8.11 -34.98
N ASP A 106 -2.98 8.54 -33.93
CA ASP A 106 -2.51 9.64 -33.07
C ASP A 106 -1.25 9.21 -32.30
N SER A 107 -0.23 10.06 -32.28
CA SER A 107 1.00 9.83 -31.55
C SER A 107 0.80 9.96 -30.03
N PHE A 108 1.74 9.41 -29.26
CA PHE A 108 1.81 9.73 -27.82
C PHE A 108 2.09 11.23 -27.60
N PRO A 109 1.67 11.79 -26.44
CA PRO A 109 2.03 13.15 -26.04
C PRO A 109 3.55 13.38 -26.09
N SER A 110 3.96 14.57 -26.53
CA SER A 110 5.38 14.92 -26.67
C SER A 110 6.05 15.24 -25.33
N THR A 111 7.38 15.11 -25.31
CA THR A 111 8.24 15.45 -24.16
C THR A 111 8.36 16.95 -23.88
N ASP A 112 7.87 17.79 -24.80
CA ASP A 112 7.89 19.26 -24.63
C ASP A 112 6.86 19.73 -23.58
N LEU A 113 5.89 18.88 -23.27
CA LEU A 113 4.92 19.08 -22.20
C LEU A 113 5.43 18.52 -20.89
N SER A 114 5.05 19.14 -19.78
CA SER A 114 5.26 18.56 -18.45
C SER A 114 4.56 17.19 -18.36
N PRO A 115 5.10 16.21 -17.63
CA PRO A 115 4.48 14.90 -17.48
C PRO A 115 3.01 14.94 -17.00
N GLU A 116 2.64 15.95 -16.21
CA GLU A 116 1.25 16.22 -15.79
C GLU A 116 0.37 16.58 -16.98
N ALA A 117 0.82 17.49 -17.84
CA ALA A 117 0.11 17.87 -19.05
C ALA A 117 0.06 16.73 -20.08
N GLN A 118 1.09 15.85 -20.09
CA GLN A 118 1.06 14.64 -20.91
C GLN A 118 -0.07 13.69 -20.46
N TRP A 119 -0.31 13.56 -19.15
CA TRP A 119 -1.46 12.80 -18.65
C TRP A 119 -2.79 13.41 -19.10
N ASP A 120 -2.93 14.73 -19.04
CA ASP A 120 -4.13 15.43 -19.50
C ASP A 120 -4.43 15.18 -20.97
N ALA A 121 -3.40 15.14 -21.82
CA ALA A 121 -3.50 14.91 -23.25
C ALA A 121 -3.88 13.46 -23.65
N ILE A 122 -3.85 12.50 -22.72
CA ILE A 122 -4.25 11.11 -23.02
C ILE A 122 -5.77 11.02 -23.23
N PRO A 123 -6.24 10.32 -24.29
CA PRO A 123 -7.65 10.07 -24.53
C PRO A 123 -8.35 9.41 -23.33
N GLU A 124 -9.59 9.81 -23.08
CA GLU A 124 -10.36 9.35 -21.91
C GLU A 124 -10.48 7.82 -21.84
N ALA A 125 -10.70 7.15 -22.97
CA ALA A 125 -10.81 5.69 -23.02
C ALA A 125 -9.53 4.98 -22.52
N ALA A 126 -8.36 5.54 -22.81
CA ALA A 126 -7.09 4.98 -22.34
C ALA A 126 -6.91 5.18 -20.83
N LYS A 127 -7.31 6.35 -20.29
CA LYS A 127 -7.30 6.61 -18.84
C LYS A 127 -8.16 5.62 -18.08
N TRP A 128 -9.38 5.36 -18.56
CA TRP A 128 -10.28 4.37 -17.95
C TRP A 128 -9.69 2.95 -17.97
N GLN A 129 -9.08 2.53 -19.08
CA GLN A 129 -8.45 1.23 -19.17
C GLN A 129 -7.31 1.07 -18.14
N ILE A 130 -6.48 2.10 -17.96
CA ILE A 130 -5.41 2.10 -16.94
C ILE A 130 -6.01 1.96 -15.54
N LEU A 131 -7.02 2.77 -15.20
CA LEU A 131 -7.66 2.75 -13.87
C LEU A 131 -8.36 1.43 -13.58
N VAL A 132 -9.02 0.82 -14.57
CA VAL A 132 -9.68 -0.49 -14.41
C VAL A 132 -8.66 -1.59 -14.16
N VAL A 133 -7.52 -1.59 -14.88
CA VAL A 133 -6.45 -2.57 -14.65
C VAL A 133 -5.86 -2.41 -13.25
N ILE A 134 -5.58 -1.17 -12.82
CA ILE A 134 -5.09 -0.90 -11.45
C ILE A 134 -6.11 -1.37 -10.42
N SER A 135 -7.39 -1.09 -10.63
CA SER A 135 -8.47 -1.51 -9.73
C SER A 135 -8.54 -3.02 -9.59
N PHE A 136 -8.41 -3.76 -10.71
CA PHE A 136 -8.35 -5.22 -10.68
C PHE A 136 -7.15 -5.74 -9.88
N LEU A 137 -5.96 -5.14 -10.07
CA LEU A 137 -4.75 -5.55 -9.36
C LEU A 137 -4.84 -5.28 -7.85
N GLU A 138 -5.42 -4.15 -7.44
CA GLU A 138 -5.65 -3.83 -6.02
C GLU A 138 -6.67 -4.79 -5.40
N LEU A 139 -7.79 -5.06 -6.07
CA LEU A 139 -8.79 -6.03 -5.62
C LEU A 139 -8.20 -7.44 -5.49
N TRP A 140 -7.34 -7.84 -6.42
CA TRP A 140 -6.63 -9.12 -6.35
C TRP A 140 -5.74 -9.21 -5.11
N GLY A 141 -5.05 -8.12 -4.76
CA GLY A 141 -4.20 -8.03 -3.57
C GLY A 141 -4.96 -8.23 -2.27
N GLU A 142 -6.21 -7.75 -2.19
CA GLU A 142 -7.06 -7.88 -0.99
C GLU A 142 -7.77 -9.25 -0.94
N GLN A 143 -8.34 -9.70 -2.06
CA GLN A 143 -9.22 -10.88 -2.10
C GLN A 143 -8.46 -12.20 -2.26
N SER A 144 -7.42 -12.24 -3.10
CA SER A 144 -6.82 -13.51 -3.49
C SER A 144 -5.79 -14.05 -2.49
N GLY A 145 -5.47 -13.28 -1.44
CA GLY A 145 -4.65 -13.75 -0.33
C GLY A 145 -5.29 -14.93 0.41
N ALA A 146 -6.60 -14.84 0.66
CA ALA A 146 -7.35 -15.84 1.43
C ALA A 146 -7.28 -17.25 0.82
N ASP A 147 -7.35 -17.36 -0.51
CA ASP A 147 -7.37 -18.64 -1.22
C ASP A 147 -5.96 -19.21 -1.49
N THR A 148 -4.93 -18.36 -1.44
CA THR A 148 -3.51 -18.78 -1.62
C THR A 148 -2.82 -19.13 -0.29
N GLY A 149 -3.57 -19.18 0.81
CA GLY A 149 -3.06 -19.44 2.16
C GLY A 149 -2.29 -18.26 2.76
N GLN A 150 -2.40 -17.06 2.17
CA GLN A 150 -1.84 -15.83 2.73
C GLN A 150 -2.89 -15.14 3.60
N THR A 151 -2.61 -14.99 4.88
CA THR A 151 -3.48 -14.21 5.77
C THR A 151 -3.46 -12.74 5.36
N HIS A 152 -4.61 -12.07 5.53
CA HIS A 152 -4.73 -10.63 5.29
C HIS A 152 -3.77 -9.85 6.21
N TYR A 153 -3.21 -8.73 5.76
CA TYR A 153 -2.21 -7.95 6.51
C TYR A 153 -2.75 -7.40 7.84
N MET A 154 -4.06 -7.18 7.98
CA MET A 154 -4.72 -6.82 9.25
C MET A 154 -5.00 -8.02 10.18
N ARG A 155 -4.65 -9.24 9.77
CA ARG A 155 -4.91 -10.50 10.48
C ARG A 155 -3.64 -11.35 10.61
N GLY A 156 -2.49 -10.69 10.75
CA GLY A 156 -1.18 -11.34 10.91
C GLY A 156 -0.47 -11.71 9.61
N GLY A 157 -1.00 -11.30 8.45
CA GLY A 157 -0.30 -11.38 7.17
C GLY A 157 0.89 -10.44 7.07
N GLN A 158 1.83 -10.72 6.17
CA GLN A 158 2.96 -9.83 5.92
C GLN A 158 2.50 -8.61 5.10
N PRO A 159 2.62 -7.37 5.61
CA PRO A 159 2.24 -6.17 4.86
C PRO A 159 3.03 -6.05 3.56
N GLY A 160 2.34 -5.73 2.46
CA GLY A 160 2.97 -5.49 1.15
C GLY A 160 3.35 -6.75 0.37
N LYS A 161 2.98 -7.95 0.84
CA LYS A 161 3.17 -9.20 0.10
C LYS A 161 2.03 -9.39 -0.91
N PHE A 162 2.35 -9.35 -2.20
CA PHE A 162 1.34 -9.53 -3.26
C PHE A 162 1.10 -11.03 -3.52
N PRO A 163 -0.17 -11.49 -3.62
CA PRO A 163 -0.48 -12.89 -3.92
C PRO A 163 -0.07 -13.26 -5.36
N SER A 164 0.30 -14.52 -5.59
CA SER A 164 0.65 -14.97 -6.95
C SER A 164 -0.60 -15.05 -7.84
N PHE A 165 -0.41 -14.96 -9.15
CA PHE A 165 -1.51 -15.15 -10.12
C PHE A 165 -1.75 -16.61 -10.45
N ASP A 166 -1.24 -17.56 -9.66
CA ASP A 166 -1.34 -18.99 -9.97
C ASP A 166 -2.81 -19.45 -10.03
N LEU A 167 -3.66 -18.93 -9.14
CA LEU A 167 -5.09 -19.21 -9.16
C LEU A 167 -5.76 -18.65 -10.43
N PHE A 168 -5.51 -17.39 -10.78
CA PHE A 168 -6.06 -16.78 -11.99
C PHE A 168 -5.61 -17.51 -13.26
N ARG A 169 -4.31 -17.85 -13.32
CA ARG A 169 -3.69 -18.58 -14.43
C ARG A 169 -4.32 -19.95 -14.66
N ASN A 170 -4.65 -20.64 -13.57
CA ASN A 170 -5.15 -22.01 -13.63
C ASN A 170 -6.68 -22.08 -13.79
N THR A 171 -7.43 -21.03 -13.40
CA THR A 171 -8.90 -21.07 -13.34
C THR A 171 -9.59 -20.18 -14.38
N VAL A 172 -9.03 -19.01 -14.73
CA VAL A 172 -9.75 -18.00 -15.54
C VAL A 172 -9.04 -17.75 -16.87
N HIS A 173 -7.82 -17.24 -16.84
CA HIS A 173 -7.05 -16.92 -18.04
C HIS A 173 -5.55 -17.07 -17.81
N PRO A 174 -4.81 -17.65 -18.78
CA PRO A 174 -3.37 -17.84 -18.63
C PRO A 174 -2.63 -16.51 -18.71
N VAL A 175 -2.24 -15.97 -17.55
CA VAL A 175 -1.29 -14.85 -17.46
C VAL A 175 0.13 -15.39 -17.34
N PRO A 176 1.03 -15.11 -18.31
CA PRO A 176 2.32 -15.79 -18.40
C PRO A 176 3.27 -15.42 -17.24
N PHE A 177 3.10 -14.23 -16.66
CA PHE A 177 4.00 -13.70 -15.63
C PHE A 177 3.24 -13.31 -14.36
N ASN A 178 3.95 -13.34 -13.23
CA ASN A 178 3.48 -12.73 -11.98
C ASN A 178 3.77 -11.22 -11.97
N LEU A 179 3.01 -10.46 -11.18
CA LEU A 179 3.15 -8.99 -11.10
C LEU A 179 4.56 -8.56 -10.65
N TYR A 180 5.09 -9.24 -9.62
CA TYR A 180 6.43 -9.02 -9.11
C TYR A 180 7.27 -10.29 -9.28
N ASP A 181 8.54 -10.10 -9.63
CA ASP A 181 9.50 -11.18 -9.94
C ASP A 181 9.01 -12.14 -11.04
N PRO A 182 8.83 -11.64 -12.29
CA PRO A 182 8.28 -12.44 -13.40
C PRO A 182 9.12 -13.68 -13.74
N PHE A 183 10.42 -13.67 -13.41
CA PHE A 183 11.35 -14.77 -13.68
C PHE A 183 11.74 -15.59 -12.44
N GLY A 184 11.17 -15.28 -11.27
CA GLY A 184 11.42 -16.05 -10.03
C GLY A 184 12.85 -15.95 -9.49
N LEU A 185 13.60 -14.90 -9.82
CA LEU A 185 15.00 -14.71 -9.44
C LEU A 185 15.18 -14.47 -7.93
N SER A 186 14.11 -14.10 -7.23
CA SER A 186 14.13 -13.77 -5.80
C SER A 186 13.94 -14.99 -4.88
N LYS A 187 13.62 -16.17 -5.43
CA LYS A 187 13.28 -17.39 -4.66
C LYS A 187 14.43 -17.91 -3.78
N SER A 188 15.68 -17.78 -4.23
CA SER A 188 16.87 -18.30 -3.54
C SER A 188 17.48 -17.35 -2.50
N MET A 189 16.86 -16.21 -2.21
CA MET A 189 17.41 -15.24 -1.26
C MET A 189 17.23 -15.67 0.20
N SER A 190 18.30 -15.50 1.00
CA SER A 190 18.27 -15.70 2.46
C SER A 190 17.32 -14.73 3.17
N ALA A 191 16.83 -15.12 4.35
CA ALA A 191 15.90 -14.32 5.14
C ALA A 191 16.50 -12.96 5.55
N GLU A 192 17.75 -12.95 5.99
CA GLU A 192 18.47 -11.71 6.37
C GLU A 192 18.59 -10.73 5.20
N LYS A 193 18.87 -11.25 3.98
CA LYS A 193 18.96 -10.42 2.78
C LYS A 193 17.60 -9.84 2.40
N LYS A 194 16.51 -10.57 2.64
CA LYS A 194 15.13 -10.09 2.44
C LYS A 194 14.81 -8.96 3.42
N GLU A 195 15.12 -9.11 4.69
CA GLU A 195 14.88 -8.07 5.71
C GLU A 195 15.63 -6.77 5.38
N LYS A 196 16.92 -6.86 5.03
CA LYS A 196 17.71 -5.71 4.56
C LYS A 196 17.06 -5.04 3.35
N ARG A 197 16.55 -5.81 2.39
CA ARG A 197 15.86 -5.28 1.20
C ARG A 197 14.55 -4.59 1.53
N LEU A 198 13.78 -5.10 2.49
CA LEU A 198 12.55 -4.46 2.94
C LEU A 198 12.81 -3.10 3.59
N ILE A 199 13.89 -2.98 4.37
CA ILE A 199 14.30 -1.69 4.95
C ILE A 199 14.76 -0.71 3.86
N MET A 200 15.53 -1.19 2.87
CA MET A 200 15.91 -0.37 1.72
C MET A 200 14.69 0.11 0.92
N GLU A 201 13.72 -0.77 0.68
CA GLU A 201 12.47 -0.43 0.01
C GLU A 201 11.71 0.66 0.79
N LEU A 202 11.62 0.54 2.11
CA LEU A 202 10.97 1.53 2.96
C LEU A 202 11.63 2.91 2.86
N ASN A 203 12.96 2.97 3.02
CA ASN A 203 13.70 4.22 2.99
C ASN A 203 13.68 4.87 1.61
N ASN A 204 13.82 4.08 0.53
CA ASN A 204 13.71 4.58 -0.84
C ASN A 204 12.29 5.04 -1.16
N GLY A 205 11.28 4.33 -0.67
CA GLY A 205 9.87 4.73 -0.79
C GLY A 205 9.59 6.07 -0.13
N ARG A 206 10.04 6.27 1.11
CA ARG A 206 9.94 7.55 1.83
C ARG A 206 10.61 8.70 1.08
N LEU A 207 11.80 8.46 0.54
CA LEU A 207 12.51 9.46 -0.26
C LEU A 207 11.74 9.80 -1.54
N ALA A 208 11.24 8.79 -2.25
CA ALA A 208 10.50 8.97 -3.49
C ALA A 208 9.17 9.73 -3.27
N GLN A 209 8.49 9.51 -2.15
CA GLN A 209 7.28 10.25 -1.78
C GLN A 209 7.54 11.75 -1.68
N ILE A 210 8.62 12.13 -0.99
CA ILE A 210 9.04 13.54 -0.87
C ILE A 210 9.50 14.07 -2.23
N GLY A 211 10.22 13.26 -3.00
CA GLY A 211 10.72 13.63 -4.33
C GLY A 211 9.59 14.01 -5.30
N ILE A 212 8.57 13.15 -5.43
CA ILE A 212 7.42 13.42 -6.31
C ILE A 212 6.65 14.67 -5.86
N MET A 213 6.35 14.79 -4.56
CA MET A 213 5.66 15.98 -4.06
C MET A 213 6.49 17.26 -4.28
N GLY A 214 7.81 17.18 -4.22
CA GLY A 214 8.72 18.27 -4.57
C GLY A 214 8.64 18.68 -6.04
N PHE A 215 8.56 17.72 -6.96
CA PHE A 215 8.39 18.00 -8.39
C PHE A 215 7.04 18.65 -8.68
N LEU A 216 5.95 18.05 -8.20
CA LEU A 216 4.59 18.60 -8.37
C LEU A 216 4.47 20.02 -7.80
N ALA A 217 5.08 20.29 -6.65
CA ALA A 217 5.10 21.62 -6.06
C ALA A 217 5.92 22.63 -6.87
N ALA A 218 7.04 22.19 -7.48
CA ALA A 218 7.89 23.02 -8.32
C ALA A 218 7.18 23.41 -9.62
N ASP A 219 6.44 22.48 -10.22
CA ASP A 219 5.71 22.70 -11.47
C ASP A 219 4.46 23.57 -11.26
N LYS A 220 3.81 23.48 -10.09
CA LYS A 220 2.63 24.29 -9.75
C LYS A 220 2.95 25.67 -9.19
N VAL A 221 4.00 25.79 -8.37
CA VAL A 221 4.36 27.02 -7.68
C VAL A 221 5.82 27.37 -7.99
N PRO A 222 6.07 28.34 -8.88
CA PRO A 222 7.42 28.78 -9.21
C PRO A 222 8.20 29.20 -7.95
N GLY A 223 9.42 28.71 -7.78
CA GLY A 223 10.26 29.05 -6.63
C GLY A 223 10.04 28.21 -5.38
N SER A 224 9.07 27.28 -5.36
CA SER A 224 8.79 26.44 -4.18
C SER A 224 9.94 25.50 -3.83
N VAL A 225 10.65 24.99 -4.84
CA VAL A 225 11.87 24.19 -4.69
C VAL A 225 13.03 24.92 -5.39
N PRO A 226 13.86 25.68 -4.65
CA PRO A 226 14.90 26.52 -5.23
C PRO A 226 15.89 25.80 -6.16
N ALA A 227 16.12 24.51 -5.91
CA ALA A 227 17.02 23.68 -6.72
C ALA A 227 16.45 23.32 -8.10
N LEU A 228 15.14 23.44 -8.33
CA LEU A 228 14.46 22.96 -9.54
C LEU A 228 13.93 24.08 -10.46
N ASN A 229 14.12 25.35 -10.10
CA ASN A 229 13.59 26.51 -10.83
C ASN A 229 14.02 26.61 -12.31
N GLY A 230 15.10 25.94 -12.70
CA GLY A 230 15.59 25.93 -14.09
C GLY A 230 15.15 24.72 -14.93
N ILE A 231 14.45 23.75 -14.33
CA ILE A 231 14.06 22.48 -14.96
C ILE A 231 12.55 22.30 -14.95
N ALA A 232 11.87 22.77 -13.90
CA ALA A 232 10.42 22.67 -13.74
C ALA A 232 9.68 23.32 -14.92
N GLN A 233 8.74 22.58 -15.50
CA GLN A 233 7.87 23.08 -16.56
C GLN A 233 6.55 23.50 -15.91
N PRO A 234 6.10 24.76 -16.09
CA PRO A 234 4.92 25.24 -15.39
C PRO A 234 3.67 24.46 -15.79
N TYR A 235 2.89 24.04 -14.80
CA TYR A 235 1.63 23.33 -15.00
C TYR A 235 0.49 24.00 -14.22
N ASP A 236 -0.48 24.54 -14.95
CA ASP A 236 -1.62 25.26 -14.38
C ASP A 236 -2.85 24.37 -14.11
N GLY A 237 -2.85 23.11 -14.54
CA GLY A 237 -3.96 22.18 -14.31
C GLY A 237 -4.03 21.63 -12.89
N ASP A 238 -5.00 20.74 -12.64
CA ASP A 238 -5.16 20.05 -11.35
C ASP A 238 -4.64 18.62 -11.45
N VAL A 239 -3.47 18.38 -10.84
CA VAL A 239 -2.80 17.08 -10.81
C VAL A 239 -3.61 15.98 -10.09
N MET A 240 -4.59 16.37 -9.26
CA MET A 240 -5.44 15.43 -8.53
C MET A 240 -6.70 15.06 -9.32
N ALA A 241 -6.99 15.74 -10.42
CA ALA A 241 -8.16 15.47 -11.25
C ALA A 241 -7.81 14.48 -12.38
N PRO A 242 -8.37 13.25 -12.40
CA PRO A 242 -8.01 12.25 -13.41
C PRO A 242 -8.54 12.59 -14.82
N PHE A 243 -9.62 13.38 -14.93
CA PHE A 243 -10.35 13.65 -16.18
C PHE A 243 -10.59 15.14 -16.45
N THR A 244 -9.61 15.99 -16.13
CA THR A 244 -9.60 17.46 -16.31
C THR A 244 -10.21 17.96 -17.62
N ALA A 245 -9.88 17.34 -18.75
CA ALA A 245 -10.23 17.86 -20.09
C ALA A 245 -11.62 17.46 -20.62
N HIS A 246 -12.26 16.42 -20.05
CA HIS A 246 -13.40 15.75 -20.71
C HIS A 246 -14.59 15.45 -19.80
N TYR A 247 -14.43 15.52 -18.48
CA TYR A 247 -15.49 15.17 -17.54
C TYR A 247 -15.61 16.20 -16.42
N HIS A 248 -16.74 16.91 -16.40
CA HIS A 248 -17.13 17.80 -15.31
C HIS A 248 -18.33 17.20 -14.58
N LEU A 249 -18.30 17.18 -13.24
CA LEU A 249 -19.37 16.61 -12.41
C LEU A 249 -20.71 17.35 -12.57
N PHE A 250 -20.65 18.62 -12.98
CA PHE A 250 -21.78 19.44 -13.32
C PHE A 250 -21.47 20.13 -14.64
N ASN A 251 -22.44 20.12 -15.57
CA ASN A 251 -22.38 20.90 -16.81
C ASN A 251 -22.25 22.40 -16.51
#